data_AF-A0A7G8W9P9-F1
#
_entry.id   AF-A0A7G8W9P9-F1
#
_cell.length_a   1.000
_cell.length_b   1.000
_cell.length_c   1.000
_cell.angle_alpha   90.00
_cell.angle_beta   90.00
_cell.angle_gamma   90.00
#
_symmetry.space_group_name_H-M   'P 1'
#
loop_
_entity.id
_entity.type
_entity.pdbx_description
1 polymer ?
#
loop_
_entity_poly.entity_id
_entity_poly.type
_entity_poly.pdbx_seq_one_letter_code
_entity_poly.pdbx_strand_id
1 'polypeptide(L)'
;MKKIFLLSTLIILSLTSEAQANDTEAALYNVGFGAVFGTVGAIINKSPDESLGKVIKKSLWQGALGGYITFESKRLLREARRQEQWEYFWAAKLVNAAGTSIKENAALNRDFYDKWHLNIGFSRIEFNTKNKFSVKYKLMPVAFAYNVDALFRYKFEFKNSLRVGEYIYSTRNELRNSGHVDFAANASAGYIVFNQSLNDFGLNVHEVIHLYQSNDFSIFNSYLNKPLTKWSAKNKTVKWLNEHLYTEYHYLILRPLYIFEANKAETHYDNIFEHEAQYYGRGF
;
A
#
# COMPACT_ATOMS: atom_id res chain seq x y z
N MET A 1 -15.43 1.00 -25.16
CA MET A 1 -15.10 0.03 -24.08
C MET A 1 -14.04 -0.98 -24.51
N LYS A 2 -14.21 -1.75 -25.60
CA LYS A 2 -13.21 -2.74 -26.07
C LYS A 2 -11.79 -2.18 -26.30
N LYS A 3 -11.66 -0.95 -26.86
CA LYS A 3 -10.35 -0.31 -27.11
C LYS A 3 -9.62 0.15 -25.83
N ILE A 4 -10.35 0.52 -24.78
CA ILE A 4 -9.77 0.90 -23.48
C ILE A 4 -9.29 -0.35 -22.75
N PHE A 5 -10.07 -1.43 -22.82
CA PHE A 5 -9.65 -2.73 -22.30
C PHE A 5 -8.37 -3.20 -22.99
N LEU A 6 -8.30 -3.12 -24.32
CA LEU A 6 -7.11 -3.50 -25.08
C LEU A 6 -5.87 -2.67 -24.70
N LEU A 7 -6.01 -1.36 -24.48
CA LEU A 7 -4.91 -0.48 -24.06
C LEU A 7 -4.48 -0.78 -22.61
N SER A 8 -5.44 -1.05 -21.72
CA SER A 8 -5.16 -1.45 -20.33
C SER A 8 -4.44 -2.79 -20.29
N THR A 9 -4.88 -3.75 -21.12
CA THR A 9 -4.26 -5.07 -21.25
C THR A 9 -2.88 -4.98 -21.90
N LEU A 10 -2.67 -4.10 -22.88
CA LEU A 10 -1.36 -3.87 -23.50
C LEU A 10 -0.34 -3.22 -22.55
N ILE A 11 -0.79 -2.31 -21.67
CA ILE A 11 0.06 -1.73 -20.61
C ILE A 11 0.40 -2.79 -19.55
N ILE A 12 -0.54 -3.68 -19.20
CA ILE A 12 -0.30 -4.79 -18.27
C ILE A 12 0.65 -5.84 -18.89
N LEU A 13 0.54 -6.09 -20.20
CA LEU A 13 1.37 -7.09 -20.92
C LEU A 13 2.78 -6.60 -21.25
N SER A 14 3.07 -5.31 -21.18
CA SER A 14 4.42 -4.75 -21.41
C SER A 14 5.27 -4.66 -20.13
N LEU A 15 4.74 -5.11 -18.99
CA LEU A 15 5.45 -5.18 -17.71
C LEU A 15 6.31 -6.46 -17.54
N THR A 16 6.57 -7.21 -18.61
CA THR A 16 7.46 -8.40 -18.58
C THR A 16 8.93 -8.06 -18.85
N SER A 17 9.30 -6.78 -18.81
CA SER A 17 10.71 -6.38 -18.71
C SER A 17 11.07 -6.38 -17.23
N GLU A 18 12.19 -7.00 -16.86
CA GLU A 18 12.74 -7.01 -15.49
C GLU A 18 12.50 -5.66 -14.80
N ALA A 19 11.45 -5.58 -13.99
CA ALA A 19 10.90 -4.30 -13.59
C ALA A 19 11.67 -3.81 -12.36
N GLN A 20 12.24 -2.60 -12.48
CA GLN A 20 12.81 -1.77 -11.41
C GLN A 20 14.29 -2.02 -11.07
N ALA A 21 15.16 -2.12 -12.07
CA ALA A 21 16.61 -2.15 -11.86
C ALA A 21 17.19 -0.76 -11.48
N ASN A 22 16.45 0.32 -11.72
CA ASN A 22 16.91 1.70 -11.46
C ASN A 22 15.77 2.66 -11.07
N ASP A 23 16.16 3.84 -10.57
CA ASP A 23 15.24 4.91 -10.12
C ASP A 23 14.26 5.34 -11.22
N THR A 24 14.66 5.34 -12.49
CA THR A 24 13.79 5.79 -13.59
C THR A 24 12.67 4.78 -13.82
N GLU A 25 13.00 3.49 -13.88
CA GLU A 25 12.00 2.42 -14.03
C GLU A 25 11.06 2.35 -12.82
N ALA A 26 11.60 2.45 -11.61
CA ALA A 26 10.81 2.46 -10.39
C ALA A 26 9.88 3.69 -10.33
N ALA A 27 10.35 4.87 -10.73
CA ALA A 27 9.53 6.06 -10.85
C ALA A 27 8.42 5.88 -11.88
N LEU A 28 8.76 5.42 -13.09
CA LEU A 28 7.79 5.21 -14.17
C LEU A 28 6.72 4.19 -13.77
N TYR A 29 7.11 3.11 -13.09
CA TYR A 29 6.16 2.11 -12.58
C TYR A 29 5.18 2.75 -11.58
N ASN A 30 5.68 3.42 -10.53
CA ASN A 30 4.83 3.99 -9.48
C ASN A 30 3.94 5.12 -10.03
N VAL A 31 4.48 6.00 -10.89
CA VAL A 31 3.75 7.07 -11.59
C VAL A 31 2.69 6.49 -12.51
N GLY A 32 3.07 5.52 -13.35
CA GLY A 32 2.17 4.85 -14.29
C GLY A 32 1.04 4.12 -13.58
N PHE A 33 1.37 3.38 -12.52
CA PHE A 33 0.40 2.70 -11.66
C PHE A 33 -0.63 3.69 -11.10
N GLY A 34 -0.17 4.76 -10.46
CA GLY A 34 -1.04 5.80 -9.91
C GLY A 34 -1.91 6.47 -10.98
N ALA A 35 -1.33 6.82 -12.13
CA ALA A 35 -2.03 7.48 -13.23
C ALA A 35 -3.12 6.58 -13.84
N VAL A 36 -2.78 5.34 -14.18
CA VAL A 36 -3.69 4.40 -14.85
C VAL A 36 -4.81 3.98 -13.92
N PHE A 37 -4.49 3.44 -12.74
CA PHE A 37 -5.50 2.91 -11.82
C PHE A 37 -6.29 4.04 -11.13
N GLY A 38 -5.67 5.20 -10.90
CA GLY A 38 -6.37 6.41 -10.47
C GLY A 38 -7.41 6.85 -11.49
N THR A 39 -7.06 6.85 -12.78
CA THR A 39 -7.99 7.22 -13.85
C THR A 39 -9.14 6.23 -13.99
N VAL A 40 -8.87 4.91 -13.94
CA VAL A 40 -9.92 3.88 -13.99
C VAL A 40 -10.91 4.06 -12.84
N GLY A 41 -10.41 4.23 -11.61
CA GLY A 41 -11.26 4.52 -10.46
C GLY A 41 -12.09 5.78 -10.65
N ALA A 42 -11.48 6.85 -11.16
CA ALA A 42 -12.16 8.13 -11.37
C ALA A 42 -13.32 8.00 -12.36
N ILE A 43 -13.12 7.25 -13.46
CA ILE A 43 -14.17 6.96 -14.44
C ILE A 43 -15.32 6.17 -13.79
N ILE A 44 -14.99 5.18 -12.95
CA ILE A 44 -16.00 4.43 -12.19
C ILE A 44 -16.77 5.37 -11.25
N ASN A 45 -16.10 6.31 -10.58
CA ASN A 45 -16.68 7.21 -9.58
C ASN A 45 -17.27 8.52 -10.13
N LYS A 46 -17.06 8.83 -11.41
CA LYS A 46 -17.55 10.03 -12.12
C LYS A 46 -19.07 10.27 -11.96
N SER A 47 -19.49 11.51 -11.76
CA SER A 47 -20.92 11.88 -11.76
C SER A 47 -21.51 11.84 -13.18
N PRO A 48 -22.80 11.51 -13.38
CA PRO A 48 -23.38 11.35 -14.72
C PRO A 48 -23.19 12.57 -15.65
N ASP A 49 -23.27 13.77 -15.09
CA ASP A 49 -23.23 15.09 -15.74
C ASP A 49 -21.81 15.63 -16.01
N GLU A 50 -20.78 15.07 -15.36
CA GLU A 50 -19.41 15.56 -15.51
C GLU A 50 -18.86 15.22 -16.92
N SER A 51 -17.91 16.00 -17.45
CA SER A 51 -17.24 15.63 -18.70
C SER A 51 -16.21 14.52 -18.48
N LEU A 52 -16.26 13.44 -19.29
CA LEU A 52 -15.30 12.33 -19.22
C LEU A 52 -13.85 12.81 -19.43
N GLY A 53 -13.62 13.71 -20.40
CA GLY A 53 -12.28 14.23 -20.68
C GLY A 53 -11.70 15.03 -19.50
N LYS A 54 -12.56 15.80 -18.79
CA LYS A 54 -12.16 16.52 -17.58
C LYS A 54 -11.77 15.56 -16.45
N VAL A 55 -12.55 14.50 -16.24
CA VAL A 55 -12.25 13.44 -15.26
C VAL A 55 -10.94 12.75 -15.57
N ILE A 56 -10.73 12.32 -16.82
CA ILE A 56 -9.49 11.64 -17.24
C ILE A 56 -8.29 12.57 -17.02
N LYS A 57 -8.33 13.81 -17.52
CA LYS A 57 -7.22 14.75 -17.37
C LYS A 57 -6.88 14.95 -15.89
N LYS A 58 -7.89 15.22 -15.04
CA LYS A 58 -7.72 15.45 -13.60
C LYS A 58 -7.10 14.25 -12.89
N SER A 59 -7.69 13.09 -13.09
CA SER A 59 -7.27 11.86 -12.40
C SER A 59 -5.92 11.33 -12.89
N LEU A 60 -5.58 11.52 -14.17
CA LEU A 60 -4.28 11.12 -14.71
C LEU A 60 -3.14 11.86 -14.01
N TRP A 61 -3.20 13.19 -13.93
CA TRP A 61 -2.13 13.97 -13.30
C TRP A 61 -2.10 13.79 -11.77
N GLN A 62 -3.26 13.70 -11.12
CA GLN A 62 -3.31 13.46 -9.67
C GLN A 62 -2.78 12.06 -9.33
N GLY A 63 -3.20 11.05 -10.09
CA GLY A 63 -2.69 9.70 -9.95
C GLY A 63 -1.18 9.63 -10.18
N ALA A 64 -0.66 10.28 -11.22
CA ALA A 64 0.76 10.38 -11.49
C ALA A 64 1.53 11.05 -10.35
N LEU A 65 1.03 12.17 -9.82
CA LEU A 65 1.62 12.88 -8.69
C LEU A 65 1.66 12.00 -7.44
N GLY A 66 0.56 11.34 -7.10
CA GLY A 66 0.51 10.41 -5.98
C GLY A 66 1.47 9.23 -6.14
N GLY A 67 1.60 8.72 -7.37
CA GLY A 67 2.58 7.69 -7.72
C GLY A 67 4.03 8.15 -7.53
N TYR A 68 4.37 9.36 -7.99
CA TYR A 68 5.69 9.95 -7.79
C TYR A 68 6.02 10.13 -6.30
N ILE A 69 5.07 10.62 -5.51
CA ILE A 69 5.25 10.80 -4.07
C ILE A 69 5.46 9.45 -3.37
N THR A 70 4.73 8.38 -3.74
CA THR A 70 4.98 7.05 -3.17
C THR A 70 6.34 6.48 -3.59
N PHE A 71 6.82 6.79 -4.80
CA PHE A 71 8.19 6.46 -5.20
C PHE A 71 9.25 7.16 -4.33
N GLU A 72 9.11 8.47 -4.11
CA GLU A 72 10.04 9.22 -3.23
C GLU A 72 10.01 8.70 -1.79
N SER A 73 8.86 8.20 -1.31
CA SER A 73 8.79 7.55 0.01
C SER A 73 9.69 6.30 0.12
N LYS A 74 9.82 5.53 -0.96
CA LYS A 74 10.67 4.34 -1.03
C LYS A 74 12.15 4.73 -1.13
N ARG A 75 12.47 5.82 -1.85
CA ARG A 75 13.83 6.40 -1.86
C ARG A 75 14.27 6.89 -0.48
N LEU A 76 13.36 7.46 0.32
CA LEU A 76 13.66 7.82 1.70
C LEU A 76 14.02 6.60 2.56
N LEU A 77 13.36 5.45 2.36
CA LEU A 77 13.74 4.21 3.04
C LEU A 77 15.09 3.67 2.59
N ARG A 78 15.42 3.82 1.30
CA ARG A 78 16.78 3.50 0.82
C ARG A 78 17.83 4.41 1.45
N GLU A 79 17.52 5.68 1.65
CA GLU A 79 18.42 6.58 2.37
C GLU A 79 18.53 6.20 3.85
N ALA A 80 17.41 5.77 4.46
CA ALA A 80 17.43 5.15 5.79
C ALA A 80 18.44 3.99 5.81
N ARG A 81 18.42 3.11 4.81
CA ARG A 81 19.35 1.98 4.71
C ARG A 81 20.81 2.43 4.62
N ARG A 82 21.09 3.41 3.76
CA ARG A 82 22.46 3.91 3.51
C ARG A 82 23.06 4.59 4.73
N GLN A 83 22.24 5.32 5.49
CA GLN A 83 22.69 6.05 6.68
C GLN A 83 22.45 5.30 8.00
N GLU A 84 21.70 4.20 7.96
CA GLU A 84 21.23 3.44 9.13
C GLU A 84 20.49 4.30 10.16
N GLN A 85 19.68 5.24 9.67
CA GLN A 85 18.94 6.22 10.48
C GLN A 85 17.43 5.94 10.51
N TRP A 86 16.89 5.77 11.71
CA TRP A 86 15.48 5.39 11.91
C TRP A 86 14.50 6.53 11.65
N GLU A 87 14.95 7.78 11.72
CA GLU A 87 14.16 9.00 11.50
C GLU A 87 13.53 9.01 10.11
N TYR A 88 14.24 8.44 9.13
CA TYR A 88 13.77 8.32 7.75
C TYR A 88 12.55 7.40 7.62
N PHE A 89 12.30 6.44 8.53
CA PHE A 89 11.11 5.58 8.46
C PHE A 89 9.82 6.40 8.64
N TRP A 90 9.79 7.31 9.62
CA TRP A 90 8.64 8.19 9.82
C TRP A 90 8.48 9.19 8.69
N ALA A 91 9.58 9.77 8.20
CA ALA A 91 9.53 10.66 7.04
C ALA A 91 8.96 9.93 5.81
N ALA A 92 9.49 8.74 5.51
CA ALA A 92 9.00 7.88 4.45
C ALA A 92 7.52 7.53 4.64
N LYS A 93 7.08 7.23 5.87
CA LYS A 93 5.70 6.82 6.15
C LYS A 93 4.72 7.95 5.89
N LEU A 94 5.05 9.17 6.31
CA LEU A 94 4.24 10.36 6.05
C LEU A 94 4.19 10.69 4.55
N VAL A 95 5.31 10.57 3.84
CA VAL A 95 5.37 10.78 2.40
C VAL A 95 4.57 9.69 1.66
N ASN A 96 4.67 8.43 2.08
CA ASN A 96 3.89 7.33 1.51
C ASN A 96 2.39 7.56 1.70
N ALA A 97 1.98 7.85 2.93
CA ALA A 97 0.62 8.19 3.31
C ALA A 97 0.05 9.35 2.47
N ALA A 98 0.87 10.38 2.22
CA ALA A 98 0.51 11.48 1.33
C ALA A 98 0.27 11.01 -0.11
N GLY A 99 1.20 10.24 -0.67
CA GLY A 99 1.09 9.72 -2.05
C GLY A 99 -0.11 8.79 -2.23
N THR A 100 -0.36 7.88 -1.29
CA THR A 100 -1.52 6.96 -1.33
C THR A 100 -2.83 7.71 -1.18
N SER A 101 -2.89 8.74 -0.32
CA SER A 101 -4.06 9.61 -0.19
C SER A 101 -4.42 10.30 -1.50
N ILE A 102 -3.42 10.83 -2.22
CA ILE A 102 -3.60 11.49 -3.51
C ILE A 102 -4.12 10.48 -4.54
N LYS A 103 -3.55 9.26 -4.59
CA LYS A 103 -4.01 8.19 -5.49
C LYS A 103 -5.45 7.78 -5.21
N GLU A 104 -5.82 7.60 -3.95
CA GLU A 104 -7.21 7.30 -3.55
C GLU A 104 -8.16 8.45 -3.92
N ASN A 105 -7.78 9.72 -3.72
CA ASN A 105 -8.61 10.87 -4.14
C ASN A 105 -8.78 10.92 -5.65
N ALA A 106 -7.72 10.67 -6.42
CA ALA A 106 -7.80 10.56 -7.88
C ALA A 106 -8.81 9.48 -8.29
N ALA A 107 -8.71 8.28 -7.71
CA ALA A 107 -9.62 7.17 -7.97
C ALA A 107 -11.06 7.41 -7.49
N LEU A 108 -11.27 8.27 -6.49
CA LEU A 108 -12.60 8.71 -6.05
C LEU A 108 -13.14 9.90 -6.84
N ASN A 109 -12.39 10.36 -7.86
CA ASN A 109 -12.69 11.57 -8.63
C ASN A 109 -12.82 12.85 -7.76
N ARG A 110 -12.06 12.90 -6.66
CA ARG A 110 -11.96 14.03 -5.73
C ARG A 110 -10.79 14.94 -6.09
N ASP A 111 -10.68 16.09 -5.43
CA ASP A 111 -9.45 16.87 -5.50
C ASP A 111 -8.39 16.24 -4.61
N PHE A 112 -7.12 16.29 -5.02
CA PHE A 112 -6.03 15.56 -4.35
C PHE A 112 -5.89 15.89 -2.86
N TYR A 113 -6.32 17.09 -2.45
CA TYR A 113 -6.24 17.56 -1.08
C TYR A 113 -7.47 17.24 -0.23
N ASP A 114 -8.58 16.75 -0.81
CA ASP A 114 -9.88 16.62 -0.13
C ASP A 114 -9.83 15.71 1.11
N LYS A 115 -9.08 14.61 1.04
CA LYS A 115 -8.92 13.63 2.12
C LYS A 115 -7.50 13.09 2.19
N TRP A 116 -6.91 13.12 3.37
CA TRP A 116 -5.64 12.46 3.66
C TRP A 116 -5.88 11.30 4.62
N HIS A 117 -4.98 10.32 4.63
CA HIS A 117 -5.03 9.26 5.62
C HIS A 117 -3.63 8.82 6.03
N LEU A 118 -3.52 8.32 7.25
CA LEU A 118 -2.34 7.64 7.77
C LEU A 118 -2.77 6.27 8.30
N ASN A 119 -2.10 5.22 7.84
CA ASN A 119 -2.29 3.86 8.33
C ASN A 119 -1.17 3.52 9.32
N ILE A 120 -1.50 2.94 10.47
CA ILE A 120 -0.56 2.38 11.45
C ILE A 120 -1.13 1.03 11.89
N GLY A 121 -0.52 -0.04 11.42
CA GLY A 121 -1.06 -1.39 11.55
C GLY A 121 -2.52 -1.48 11.12
N PHE A 122 -3.41 -1.82 12.06
CA PHE A 122 -4.86 -1.92 11.80
C PHE A 122 -5.64 -0.60 11.96
N SER A 123 -4.95 0.50 12.22
CA SER A 123 -5.57 1.81 12.46
C SER A 123 -5.43 2.70 11.25
N ARG A 124 -6.55 3.25 10.77
CA ARG A 124 -6.56 4.28 9.73
C ARG A 124 -7.12 5.57 10.28
N ILE A 125 -6.34 6.63 10.21
CA ILE A 125 -6.73 7.97 10.62
C ILE A 125 -6.94 8.80 9.36
N GLU A 126 -8.18 9.24 9.10
CA GLU A 126 -8.55 10.05 7.95
C GLU A 126 -8.68 11.53 8.35
N PHE A 127 -8.06 12.41 7.58
CA PHE A 127 -8.16 13.85 7.70
C PHE A 127 -8.94 14.39 6.51
N ASN A 128 -10.20 14.76 6.72
CA ASN A 128 -11.01 15.40 5.69
C ASN A 128 -10.76 16.90 5.77
N THR A 129 -10.35 17.51 4.66
CA THR A 129 -10.03 18.95 4.59
C THR A 129 -11.09 19.72 3.82
N LYS A 130 -11.86 19.04 2.97
CA LYS A 130 -12.91 19.64 2.16
C LYS A 130 -14.01 20.23 3.06
N ASN A 131 -14.34 21.50 2.85
CA ASN A 131 -15.34 22.30 3.57
C ASN A 131 -15.03 22.54 5.06
N LYS A 132 -14.94 21.49 5.88
CA LYS A 132 -14.63 21.57 7.31
C LYS A 132 -13.63 20.49 7.69
N PHE A 133 -12.54 20.90 8.33
CA PHE A 133 -11.56 19.97 8.85
C PHE A 133 -12.21 18.99 9.84
N SER A 134 -12.05 17.69 9.59
CA SER A 134 -12.49 16.64 10.51
C SER A 134 -11.55 15.45 10.49
N VAL A 135 -11.34 14.87 11.68
CA VAL A 135 -10.53 13.68 11.87
C VAL A 135 -11.46 12.50 12.12
N LYS A 136 -11.23 11.40 11.42
CA LYS A 136 -12.02 10.18 11.57
C LYS A 136 -11.12 8.98 11.73
N TYR A 137 -11.37 8.19 12.75
CA TYR A 137 -10.76 6.88 12.91
C TYR A 137 -11.56 5.82 12.15
N LYS A 138 -10.85 4.88 11.52
CA LYS A 138 -11.40 3.65 10.96
C LYS A 138 -10.55 2.46 11.36
N LEU A 139 -11.21 1.37 11.72
CA LEU A 139 -10.58 0.08 11.93
C LEU A 139 -10.38 -0.63 10.58
N MET A 140 -9.19 -1.18 10.37
CA MET A 140 -8.86 -2.06 9.24
C MET A 140 -9.04 -3.53 9.70
N PRO A 141 -10.17 -4.18 9.42
CA PRO A 141 -10.54 -5.46 10.04
C PRO A 141 -9.65 -6.64 9.67
N VAL A 142 -9.14 -6.70 8.44
CA VAL A 142 -8.19 -7.75 7.99
C VAL A 142 -6.87 -7.55 8.73
N ALA A 143 -6.27 -6.35 8.68
CA ALA A 143 -5.06 -6.06 9.43
C ALA A 143 -5.23 -6.27 10.96
N PHE A 144 -6.42 -5.98 11.50
CA PHE A 144 -6.74 -6.21 12.91
C PHE A 144 -6.70 -7.70 13.25
N ALA A 145 -7.39 -8.54 12.47
CA ALA A 145 -7.40 -9.99 12.69
C ALA A 145 -5.98 -10.58 12.63
N TYR A 146 -5.18 -10.15 11.66
CA TYR A 146 -3.78 -10.55 11.50
C TYR A 146 -2.91 -10.14 12.69
N ASN A 147 -3.09 -8.92 13.21
CA ASN A 147 -2.37 -8.45 14.39
C ASN A 147 -2.78 -9.19 15.67
N VAL A 148 -4.07 -9.51 15.83
CA VAL A 148 -4.54 -10.30 16.98
C VAL A 148 -3.92 -11.69 16.96
N ASP A 149 -3.91 -12.37 15.80
CA ASP A 149 -3.22 -13.66 15.65
C ASP A 149 -1.72 -13.55 15.97
N ALA A 150 -1.06 -12.51 15.46
CA ALA A 150 0.35 -12.25 15.72
C ALA A 150 0.67 -12.05 17.21
N LEU A 151 -0.19 -11.37 17.98
CA LEU A 151 -0.02 -11.18 19.42
C LEU A 151 -0.01 -12.51 20.20
N PHE A 152 -0.80 -13.50 19.75
CA PHE A 152 -0.82 -14.82 20.39
C PHE A 152 0.40 -15.66 20.02
N ARG A 153 0.94 -15.51 18.81
CA ARG A 153 2.05 -16.35 18.29
C ARG A 153 3.44 -15.80 18.57
N TYR A 154 3.58 -14.48 18.51
CA TYR A 154 4.88 -13.81 18.50
C TYR A 154 5.06 -12.94 19.75
N LYS A 155 6.23 -12.32 19.87
CA LYS A 155 6.53 -11.33 20.90
C LYS A 155 6.39 -9.95 20.29
N PHE A 156 5.59 -9.08 20.89
CA PHE A 156 5.43 -7.70 20.42
C PHE A 156 6.67 -6.86 20.78
N GLU A 157 7.25 -6.19 19.79
CA GLU A 157 8.47 -5.38 19.91
C GLU A 157 8.12 -3.89 19.88
N PHE A 158 7.64 -3.37 21.01
CA PHE A 158 7.13 -1.99 21.11
C PHE A 158 8.14 -0.93 20.67
N LYS A 159 9.41 -1.05 21.10
CA LYS A 159 10.47 -0.08 20.75
C LYS A 159 10.73 -0.04 19.25
N ASN A 160 10.80 -1.20 18.59
CA ASN A 160 10.99 -1.28 17.15
C ASN A 160 9.74 -0.80 16.41
N SER A 161 8.56 -1.08 16.96
CA SER A 161 7.29 -0.60 16.43
C SER A 161 7.22 0.92 16.37
N LEU A 162 7.66 1.60 17.42
CA LEU A 162 7.74 3.06 17.43
C LEU A 162 8.79 3.62 16.47
N ARG A 163 9.93 2.93 16.29
CA ARG A 163 10.99 3.38 15.37
C ARG A 163 10.56 3.29 13.92
N VAL A 164 9.93 2.19 13.55
CA VAL A 164 9.48 1.91 12.17
C VAL A 164 8.15 2.59 11.86
N GLY A 165 7.33 2.86 12.88
CA GLY A 165 5.98 3.39 12.73
C GLY A 165 4.95 2.34 12.32
N GLU A 166 5.23 1.05 12.50
CA GLU A 166 4.33 -0.08 12.22
C GLU A 166 4.41 -1.10 13.35
N TYR A 167 3.46 -2.02 13.46
CA TYR A 167 3.56 -3.07 14.48
C TYR A 167 4.63 -4.09 14.10
N ILE A 168 5.60 -4.26 15.00
CA ILE A 168 6.72 -5.18 14.83
C ILE A 168 6.62 -6.27 15.88
N TYR A 169 6.80 -7.50 15.42
CA TYR A 169 6.86 -8.69 16.25
C TYR A 169 8.17 -9.43 16.03
N SER A 170 8.57 -10.25 17.00
CA SER A 170 9.68 -11.17 16.84
C SER A 170 9.26 -12.60 17.16
N THR A 171 9.95 -13.56 16.55
CA THR A 171 9.80 -14.98 16.89
C THR A 171 10.18 -15.21 18.35
N ARG A 172 9.43 -16.10 19.04
CA ARG A 172 9.77 -16.52 20.40
C ARG A 172 10.89 -17.56 20.34
N ASN A 173 11.79 -17.56 21.34
CA ASN A 173 12.90 -18.52 21.43
C ASN A 173 12.43 -19.99 21.40
N GLU A 174 11.20 -20.29 21.82
CA GLU A 174 10.63 -21.64 21.84
C GLU A 174 10.28 -22.16 20.44
N LEU A 175 9.77 -21.29 19.55
CA LEU A 175 9.50 -21.60 18.14
C LEU A 175 10.79 -21.82 17.33
N ARG A 176 11.90 -21.27 17.80
CA ARG A 176 13.24 -21.46 17.23
C ARG A 176 13.75 -22.89 17.49
N ASN A 177 13.52 -23.42 18.68
CA ASN A 177 14.03 -24.74 19.09
C ASN A 177 13.23 -25.91 18.48
N SER A 178 12.03 -25.65 17.92
CA SER A 178 11.23 -26.65 17.22
C SER A 178 11.56 -26.77 15.72
N GLY A 179 12.51 -25.97 15.20
CA GLY A 179 12.84 -25.96 13.76
C GLY A 179 11.68 -25.52 12.86
N HIS A 180 10.75 -24.71 13.37
CA HIS A 180 9.51 -24.32 12.67
C HIS A 180 9.54 -22.92 12.06
N VAL A 181 10.71 -22.27 11.97
CA VAL A 181 10.81 -20.90 11.46
C VAL A 181 11.91 -20.80 10.40
N ASP A 182 11.52 -20.98 9.14
CA ASP A 182 12.38 -20.92 7.95
C ASP A 182 12.43 -19.53 7.28
N PHE A 183 11.96 -18.47 7.95
CA PHE A 183 11.96 -17.11 7.38
C PHE A 183 12.81 -16.13 8.21
N ALA A 184 13.46 -15.18 7.53
CA ALA A 184 14.22 -14.08 8.15
C ALA A 184 13.29 -12.97 8.65
N ALA A 185 12.33 -12.57 7.82
CA ALA A 185 11.22 -11.70 8.20
C ALA A 185 10.01 -11.95 7.29
N ASN A 186 8.86 -11.39 7.68
CA ASN A 186 7.65 -11.41 6.88
C ASN A 186 6.78 -10.19 7.19
N ALA A 187 6.49 -9.39 6.16
CA ALA A 187 5.45 -8.39 6.15
C ALA A 187 4.09 -9.01 5.85
N SER A 188 3.13 -8.76 6.72
CA SER A 188 1.74 -9.19 6.61
C SER A 188 0.81 -7.99 6.77
N ALA A 189 -0.51 -8.20 6.71
CA ALA A 189 -1.50 -7.13 6.78
C ALA A 189 -1.36 -6.30 8.07
N GLY A 190 -0.72 -5.14 7.96
CA GLY A 190 -0.53 -4.19 9.06
C GLY A 190 0.47 -4.62 10.13
N TYR A 191 1.41 -5.53 9.86
CA TYR A 191 2.53 -5.80 10.76
C TYR A 191 3.72 -6.45 10.07
N ILE A 192 4.87 -6.45 10.73
CA ILE A 192 6.07 -7.20 10.32
C ILE A 192 6.48 -8.13 11.46
N VAL A 193 6.87 -9.36 11.13
CA VAL A 193 7.50 -10.29 12.06
C VAL A 193 8.93 -10.57 11.64
N PHE A 194 9.87 -10.49 12.59
CA PHE A 194 11.28 -10.81 12.36
C PHE A 194 11.72 -12.05 13.11
N ASN A 195 12.65 -12.78 12.50
CA ASN A 195 13.54 -13.65 13.23
C ASN A 195 14.59 -12.81 13.95
N GLN A 196 14.58 -12.84 15.28
CA GLN A 196 15.41 -11.96 16.10
C GLN A 196 16.92 -12.09 15.82
N SER A 197 17.40 -13.26 15.36
CA SER A 197 18.82 -13.47 15.06
C SER A 197 19.25 -13.01 13.67
N LEU A 198 18.31 -12.75 12.76
CA LEU A 198 18.57 -12.35 11.38
C LEU A 198 18.12 -10.92 11.09
N ASN A 199 17.65 -10.20 12.12
CA ASN A 199 17.14 -8.85 11.98
C ASN A 199 18.28 -7.84 11.76
N ASP A 200 18.38 -7.33 10.54
CA ASP A 200 19.25 -6.20 10.20
C ASP A 200 18.45 -5.00 9.67
N PHE A 201 19.12 -3.86 9.53
CA PHE A 201 18.47 -2.61 9.11
C PHE A 201 17.89 -2.70 7.69
N GLY A 202 18.59 -3.36 6.76
CA GLY A 202 18.13 -3.55 5.39
C GLY A 202 16.94 -4.48 5.29
N LEU A 203 16.87 -5.51 6.14
CA LEU A 203 15.69 -6.35 6.27
C LEU A 203 14.50 -5.52 6.77
N ASN A 204 14.68 -4.59 7.72
CA ASN A 204 13.60 -3.68 8.13
C ASN A 204 13.11 -2.82 6.96
N VAL A 205 14.02 -2.29 6.15
CA VAL A 205 13.64 -1.51 4.95
C VAL A 205 12.88 -2.39 3.96
N HIS A 206 13.39 -3.59 3.65
CA HIS A 206 12.77 -4.57 2.75
C HIS A 206 11.31 -4.84 3.14
N GLU A 207 11.07 -5.19 4.41
CA GLU A 207 9.73 -5.50 4.89
C GLU A 207 8.79 -4.30 4.92
N VAL A 208 9.29 -3.09 5.19
CA VAL A 208 8.46 -1.88 5.11
C VAL A 208 8.06 -1.55 3.68
N ILE A 209 8.92 -1.84 2.69
CA ILE A 209 8.55 -1.68 1.28
C ILE A 209 7.34 -2.55 0.92
N HIS A 210 7.26 -3.79 1.42
CA HIS A 210 6.06 -4.63 1.23
C HIS A 210 4.79 -4.02 1.82
N LEU A 211 4.88 -3.37 2.99
CA LEU A 211 3.74 -2.62 3.54
C LEU A 211 3.35 -1.43 2.65
N TYR A 212 4.33 -0.72 2.08
CA TYR A 212 4.06 0.40 1.16
C TYR A 212 3.46 -0.07 -0.16
N GLN A 213 3.92 -1.21 -0.70
CA GLN A 213 3.29 -1.86 -1.84
C GLN A 213 1.82 -2.20 -1.53
N SER A 214 1.53 -2.73 -0.33
CA SER A 214 0.14 -2.97 0.08
C SER A 214 -0.68 -1.67 0.13
N ASN A 215 -0.11 -0.60 0.69
CA ASN A 215 -0.76 0.70 0.73
C ASN A 215 -0.97 1.31 -0.66
N ASP A 216 -0.09 1.05 -1.63
CA ASP A 216 -0.26 1.50 -3.02
C ASP A 216 -1.51 0.91 -3.67
N PHE A 217 -1.83 -0.35 -3.35
CA PHE A 217 -3.02 -1.04 -3.84
C PHE A 217 -4.33 -0.58 -3.16
N SER A 218 -4.26 0.21 -2.09
CA SER A 218 -5.45 0.80 -1.43
C SER A 218 -6.36 1.57 -2.40
N ILE A 219 -5.80 2.06 -3.51
CA ILE A 219 -6.52 2.71 -4.61
C ILE A 219 -7.72 1.90 -5.11
N PHE A 220 -7.60 0.57 -5.14
CA PHE A 220 -8.66 -0.34 -5.63
C PHE A 220 -9.89 -0.38 -4.73
N ASN A 221 -9.74 -0.04 -3.44
CA ASN A 221 -10.88 0.10 -2.53
C ASN A 221 -11.87 1.17 -3.02
N SER A 222 -11.38 2.18 -3.73
CA SER A 222 -12.20 3.25 -4.31
C SER A 222 -13.18 2.76 -5.37
N TYR A 223 -12.94 1.60 -5.99
CA TYR A 223 -13.77 1.10 -7.09
C TYR A 223 -15.14 0.63 -6.59
N LEU A 224 -15.24 0.28 -5.32
CA LEU A 224 -16.48 -0.13 -4.66
C LEU A 224 -17.21 1.03 -3.96
N ASN A 225 -16.68 2.25 -4.04
CA ASN A 225 -17.27 3.41 -3.36
C ASN A 225 -18.72 3.67 -3.77
N LYS A 226 -19.05 3.67 -5.08
CA LYS A 226 -20.44 3.86 -5.56
C LYS A 226 -21.42 2.79 -5.06
N PRO A 227 -21.18 1.48 -5.28
CA PRO A 227 -22.11 0.45 -4.79
C PRO A 227 -22.24 0.48 -3.26
N LEU A 228 -21.15 0.66 -2.52
CA LEU A 228 -21.18 0.74 -1.05
C LEU A 228 -21.95 1.96 -0.55
N THR A 229 -21.79 3.12 -1.21
CA THR A 229 -22.55 4.33 -0.88
C THR A 229 -24.05 4.13 -1.12
N LYS A 230 -24.43 3.55 -2.26
CA LYS A 230 -25.84 3.24 -2.58
C LYS A 230 -26.44 2.25 -1.58
N TRP A 231 -25.67 1.26 -1.13
CA TRP A 231 -26.13 0.28 -0.16
C TRP A 231 -26.27 0.89 1.25
N SER A 232 -25.30 1.71 1.66
CA SER A 232 -25.32 2.45 2.93
C SER A 232 -26.55 3.34 3.07
N ALA A 233 -26.98 3.97 1.96
CA ALA A 233 -28.19 4.80 1.96
C ALA A 233 -29.46 4.02 2.31
N LYS A 234 -29.47 2.69 2.10
CA LYS A 234 -30.64 1.83 2.31
C LYS A 234 -30.55 0.98 3.58
N ASN A 235 -29.36 0.80 4.16
CA ASN A 235 -29.13 -0.13 5.26
C ASN A 235 -28.26 0.50 6.35
N LYS A 236 -28.82 0.60 7.57
CA LYS A 236 -28.16 1.21 8.73
C LYS A 236 -26.90 0.47 9.17
N THR A 237 -26.90 -0.86 9.11
CA THR A 237 -25.73 -1.69 9.44
C THR A 237 -24.60 -1.43 8.45
N VAL A 238 -24.90 -1.39 7.16
CA VAL A 238 -23.90 -1.11 6.12
C VAL A 238 -23.36 0.30 6.23
N LYS A 239 -24.22 1.28 6.54
CA LYS A 239 -23.80 2.64 6.85
C LYS A 239 -22.82 2.66 8.02
N TRP A 240 -23.16 1.99 9.12
CA TRP A 240 -22.28 1.89 10.29
C TRP A 240 -20.94 1.25 9.95
N LEU A 241 -20.94 0.13 9.20
CA LEU A 241 -19.72 -0.55 8.75
C LEU A 241 -18.85 0.38 7.89
N ASN A 242 -19.43 1.06 6.90
CA ASN A 242 -18.68 1.99 6.04
C ASN A 242 -18.21 3.24 6.78
N GLU A 243 -18.86 3.60 7.89
CA GLU A 243 -18.44 4.70 8.73
C GLU A 243 -17.25 4.32 9.61
N HIS A 244 -17.26 3.14 10.24
CA HIS A 244 -16.27 2.78 11.28
C HIS A 244 -15.17 1.84 10.78
N LEU A 245 -15.42 1.13 9.69
CA LEU A 245 -14.46 0.20 9.09
C LEU A 245 -13.89 0.77 7.79
N TYR A 246 -12.64 0.42 7.52
CA TYR A 246 -12.02 0.57 6.22
C TYR A 246 -11.98 -0.79 5.54
N THR A 247 -12.65 -0.94 4.42
CA THR A 247 -12.65 -2.19 3.67
C THR A 247 -11.32 -2.40 2.96
N GLU A 248 -10.67 -3.55 3.18
CA GLU A 248 -9.34 -3.86 2.65
C GLU A 248 -9.41 -4.78 1.43
N TYR A 249 -10.23 -4.42 0.43
CA TYR A 249 -10.36 -5.19 -0.81
C TYR A 249 -9.07 -5.25 -1.63
N HIS A 250 -8.15 -4.32 -1.41
CA HIS A 250 -6.83 -4.34 -2.03
C HIS A 250 -6.06 -5.64 -1.81
N TYR A 251 -6.26 -6.34 -0.68
CA TYR A 251 -5.66 -7.66 -0.46
C TYR A 251 -6.18 -8.75 -1.41
N LEU A 252 -7.42 -8.62 -1.89
CA LEU A 252 -7.99 -9.54 -2.89
C LEU A 252 -7.35 -9.40 -4.27
N ILE A 253 -6.60 -8.32 -4.50
CA ILE A 253 -5.89 -8.06 -5.75
C ILE A 253 -4.40 -8.33 -5.55
N LEU A 254 -3.82 -7.77 -4.50
CA LEU A 254 -2.39 -7.89 -4.21
C LEU A 254 -1.96 -9.34 -4.01
N ARG A 255 -2.67 -10.12 -3.17
CA ARG A 255 -2.24 -11.47 -2.84
C ARG A 255 -2.25 -12.42 -4.04
N PRO A 256 -3.31 -12.47 -4.89
CA PRO A 256 -3.27 -13.26 -6.11
C PRO A 256 -2.19 -12.82 -7.10
N LEU A 257 -1.95 -11.51 -7.25
CA LEU A 257 -0.88 -11.02 -8.12
C LEU A 257 0.49 -11.43 -7.61
N TYR A 258 0.74 -11.31 -6.31
CA TYR A 258 1.98 -11.78 -5.70
C TYR A 258 2.20 -13.28 -5.94
N ILE A 259 1.17 -14.12 -5.72
CA ILE A 259 1.26 -15.56 -5.95
C ILE A 259 1.51 -15.86 -7.44
N PHE A 260 0.86 -15.14 -8.35
CA PHE A 260 1.05 -15.31 -9.78
C PHE A 260 2.49 -14.99 -10.22
N GLU A 261 3.04 -13.89 -9.73
CA GLU A 261 4.44 -13.51 -9.98
C GLU A 261 5.41 -14.52 -9.36
N ALA A 262 5.17 -14.94 -8.10
CA ALA A 262 6.00 -15.93 -7.41
C ALA A 262 6.01 -17.29 -8.12
N ASN A 263 4.89 -17.73 -8.70
CA ASN A 263 4.81 -18.99 -9.44
C ASN A 263 5.54 -18.95 -10.80
N LYS A 264 5.84 -17.76 -11.31
CA LYS A 264 6.58 -17.57 -12.57
C LYS A 264 8.07 -17.28 -12.37
N ALA A 265 8.45 -16.91 -11.16
CA ALA A 265 9.80 -16.56 -10.79
C ALA A 265 10.70 -17.81 -10.76
N GLU A 266 11.89 -17.74 -11.37
CA GLU A 266 12.90 -18.81 -11.27
C GLU A 266 13.70 -18.66 -9.97
N THR A 267 13.94 -17.41 -9.55
CA THR A 267 14.56 -17.03 -8.29
C THR A 267 13.64 -16.13 -7.46
N HIS A 268 13.85 -16.08 -6.14
CA HIS A 268 13.01 -15.29 -5.23
C HIS A 268 12.84 -13.82 -5.65
N TYR A 269 13.91 -13.20 -6.18
CA TYR A 269 13.92 -11.78 -6.58
C TYR A 269 13.52 -11.52 -8.04
N ASP A 270 13.08 -12.55 -8.78
CA ASP A 270 12.46 -12.34 -10.09
C ASP A 270 10.99 -11.88 -9.93
N ASN A 271 10.40 -12.14 -8.75
CA ASN A 271 9.11 -11.60 -8.38
C ASN A 271 9.23 -10.07 -8.23
N ILE A 272 8.45 -9.30 -9.01
CA ILE A 272 8.52 -7.83 -9.00
C ILE A 272 8.37 -7.20 -7.60
N PHE A 273 7.57 -7.80 -6.72
CA PHE A 273 7.36 -7.28 -5.37
C PHE A 273 8.61 -7.47 -4.51
N GLU A 274 9.24 -8.65 -4.60
CA GLU A 274 10.51 -8.95 -3.91
C GLU A 274 11.67 -8.18 -4.53
N HIS A 275 11.68 -8.01 -5.85
CA HIS A 275 12.67 -7.23 -6.57
C HIS A 275 12.68 -5.77 -6.10
N GLU A 276 11.51 -5.13 -6.05
CA GLU A 276 11.36 -3.75 -5.58
C GLU A 276 11.80 -3.62 -4.12
N ALA A 277 11.34 -4.52 -3.23
CA ALA A 277 11.74 -4.51 -1.83
C ALA A 277 13.25 -4.67 -1.66
N GLN A 278 13.85 -5.58 -2.44
CA GLN A 278 15.27 -5.81 -2.43
C GLN A 278 16.06 -4.60 -2.96
N TYR A 279 15.59 -3.96 -4.03
CA TYR A 279 16.21 -2.79 -4.64
C TYR A 279 16.41 -1.66 -3.62
N TYR A 280 15.37 -1.32 -2.86
CA TYR A 280 15.48 -0.30 -1.81
C TYR A 280 16.17 -0.81 -0.54
N GLY A 281 16.04 -2.10 -0.21
CA GLY A 281 16.63 -2.74 0.97
C GLY A 281 18.16 -2.89 0.92
N ARG A 282 18.77 -2.99 -0.26
CA ARG A 282 20.24 -3.08 -0.40
C ARG A 282 20.96 -1.76 -0.29
N GLY A 283 20.27 -0.62 -0.47
CA GLY A 283 20.90 0.69 -0.37
C GLY A 283 21.75 1.10 -1.58
N PHE A 284 21.59 0.45 -2.75
CA PHE A 284 22.30 0.81 -3.99
C PHE A 284 22.03 2.26 -4.40
#